data_AF-A0AAC9V6S0-F1
#
_entry.id   AF-A0AAC9V6S0-F1
#
_cell.length_a   1.000
_cell.length_b   1.000
_cell.length_c   1.000
_cell.angle_alpha   90.00
_cell.angle_beta   90.00
_cell.angle_gamma   90.00
#
_symmetry.space_group_name_H-M   'P 1'
#
loop_
_entity.id
_entity.type
_entity.pdbx_description
1 polymer ?
#
loop_
_entity_poly.entity_id
_entity_poly.type
_entity_poly.pdbx_seq_one_letter_code
_entity_poly.pdbx_strand_id
1 'polypeptide(L)'
;MFFLFTNDEIKPGSLCEFIRNDPRHATMPNLYPDRIGMRVVVVSVQGEWAWCYDDRPVTYRINRRGQRVVDFDPRGNTTPYQVDELSVLEAVPVSKRSWN
;
A
#
# COMPACT_ATOMS: atom_id res chain seq x y z
N MET A 1 -19.67 -0.25 30.47
CA MET A 1 -19.64 0.24 29.08
C MET A 1 -18.24 -0.06 28.57
N PHE A 2 -18.08 -1.17 27.84
CA PHE A 2 -16.78 -1.54 27.26
C PHE A 2 -16.73 -0.96 25.85
N PHE A 3 -15.81 -0.03 25.60
CA PHE A 3 -15.49 0.39 24.25
C PHE A 3 -14.69 -0.75 23.60
N LEU A 4 -15.30 -1.43 22.63
CA LEU A 4 -14.58 -2.30 21.71
C LEU A 4 -13.79 -1.38 20.78
N PHE A 5 -12.52 -1.14 21.07
CA PHE A 5 -11.59 -0.75 20.00
C PHE A 5 -11.41 -2.01 19.15
N THR A 6 -12.14 -2.11 18.05
CA THR A 6 -11.74 -2.99 16.96
C THR A 6 -10.35 -2.52 16.55
N ASN A 7 -9.31 -3.23 17.02
CA ASN A 7 -8.07 -3.28 16.27
C ASN A 7 -8.47 -3.83 14.92
N ASP A 8 -8.66 -2.96 13.93
CA ASP A 8 -8.90 -3.37 12.55
C ASP A 8 -7.67 -4.13 12.10
N GLU A 9 -7.73 -5.44 12.30
CA GLU A 9 -6.68 -6.37 11.99
C GLU A 9 -6.36 -6.23 10.49
N ILE A 10 -5.14 -5.81 10.19
CA ILE A 10 -4.68 -5.64 8.82
C ILE A 10 -4.73 -6.99 8.12
N LYS A 11 -5.57 -7.10 7.09
CA LYS A 11 -5.77 -8.33 6.30
C LYS A 11 -5.31 -8.14 4.86
N PRO A 12 -4.97 -9.22 4.13
CA PRO A 12 -4.81 -9.16 2.69
C PRO A 12 -6.00 -8.47 2.01
N GLY A 13 -5.70 -7.54 1.09
CA GLY A 13 -6.67 -6.70 0.40
C GLY A 13 -7.01 -5.38 1.12
N SER A 14 -6.54 -5.18 2.36
CA SER A 14 -6.73 -3.91 3.07
C SER A 14 -6.00 -2.78 2.37
N LEU A 15 -6.68 -1.65 2.22
CA LEU A 15 -6.06 -0.38 1.83
C LEU A 15 -5.59 0.31 3.10
N CYS A 16 -4.29 0.57 3.19
CA CYS A 16 -3.68 1.18 4.36
C CYS A 16 -2.95 2.47 4.00
N GLU A 17 -2.82 3.35 4.98
CA GLU A 17 -2.02 4.57 4.93
C GLU A 17 -0.89 4.50 5.94
N PHE A 18 0.27 5.07 5.60
CA PHE A 18 1.37 5.25 6.55
C PHE A 18 1.03 6.34 7.57
N ILE A 19 1.00 5.96 8.85
CA ILE A 19 0.78 6.89 9.97
C ILE A 19 2.08 7.26 10.69
N ARG A 20 3.15 6.50 10.46
CA ARG A 20 4.49 6.77 10.94
C ARG A 20 5.52 6.31 9.92
N ASN A 21 6.71 6.88 10.01
CA ASN A 21 7.85 6.39 9.26
C ASN A 21 8.59 5.29 10.02
N ASP A 22 9.37 4.52 9.26
CA ASP A 22 10.40 3.65 9.80
C ASP A 22 11.30 4.43 10.77
N PRO A 23 11.61 3.91 11.97
CA PRO A 23 12.52 4.57 12.92
C PRO A 23 13.87 4.98 12.31
N ARG A 24 14.33 4.26 11.29
CA ARG A 24 15.57 4.55 10.55
C ARG A 24 15.50 5.84 9.73
N HIS A 25 14.30 6.37 9.45
CA HIS A 25 14.12 7.68 8.81
C HIS A 25 14.84 8.80 9.58
N ALA A 26 14.84 8.75 10.92
CA ALA A 26 15.49 9.77 11.76
C ALA A 26 17.02 9.81 11.56
N THR A 27 17.65 8.66 11.31
CA THR A 27 19.10 8.54 11.14
C THR A 27 19.52 8.58 9.67
N MET A 28 18.69 8.07 8.76
CA MET A 28 19.01 7.88 7.34
C MET A 28 17.85 8.31 6.43
N PRO A 29 17.47 9.60 6.43
CA PRO A 29 16.27 10.10 5.73
C PRO A 29 16.34 9.93 4.21
N ASN A 30 17.53 9.87 3.61
CA ASN A 30 17.68 9.66 2.16
C ASN A 30 17.41 8.21 1.75
N LEU A 31 17.67 7.25 2.63
CA LEU A 31 17.47 5.82 2.36
C LEU A 31 16.07 5.35 2.80
N TYR A 32 15.58 5.92 3.89
CA TYR A 32 14.24 5.73 4.42
C TYR A 32 13.51 7.06 4.30
N PRO A 33 12.89 7.37 3.15
CA PRO A 33 12.21 8.64 2.95
C PRO A 33 10.97 8.74 3.84
N ASP A 34 10.47 9.97 3.99
CA ASP A 34 9.16 10.21 4.60
C ASP A 34 8.07 9.63 3.71
N ARG A 35 7.21 8.80 4.31
CA ARG A 35 6.12 8.07 3.64
C ARG A 35 4.77 8.39 4.25
N ILE A 36 4.70 9.22 5.29
CA ILE A 36 3.44 9.52 5.98
C ILE A 36 2.40 10.04 4.97
N GLY A 37 1.19 9.48 5.02
CA GLY A 37 0.10 9.79 4.08
C GLY A 37 0.17 9.05 2.74
N MET A 38 1.23 8.28 2.46
CA MET A 38 1.25 7.39 1.29
C MET A 38 0.32 6.19 1.52
N ARG A 39 -0.25 5.66 0.44
CA ARG A 39 -1.21 4.55 0.47
C ARG A 39 -0.68 3.30 -0.18
N VAL A 40 -0.94 2.16 0.45
CA VAL A 40 -0.53 0.84 -0.03
C VAL A 40 -1.65 -0.16 0.16
N VAL A 41 -1.66 -1.19 -0.67
CA VAL A 41 -2.59 -2.32 -0.54
C VAL A 41 -1.82 -3.54 -0.04
N VAL A 42 -2.35 -4.17 1.00
CA VAL A 42 -1.73 -5.32 1.65
C VAL A 42 -1.97 -6.58 0.82
N VAL A 43 -0.92 -7.33 0.54
CA VAL A 43 -0.95 -8.61 -0.18
C VAL A 43 -0.91 -9.78 0.79
N SER A 44 -0.05 -9.72 1.79
CA SER A 44 0.06 -10.72 2.84
C SER A 44 0.63 -10.13 4.11
N VAL A 45 0.34 -10.75 5.25
CA VAL A 45 0.88 -10.36 6.56
C VAL A 45 1.57 -11.57 7.18
N GLN A 46 2.78 -11.37 7.69
CA GLN A 46 3.62 -12.39 8.29
C GLN A 46 4.27 -11.82 9.56
N GLY A 47 3.69 -12.15 10.73
CA GLY A 47 4.09 -11.56 11.99
C GLY A 47 3.91 -10.04 11.99
N GLU A 48 4.96 -9.31 12.35
CA GLU A 48 5.00 -7.84 12.39
C GLU A 48 5.15 -7.18 11.00
N TRP A 49 5.21 -7.96 9.92
CA TRP A 49 5.49 -7.46 8.57
C TRP A 49 4.30 -7.63 7.63
N ALA A 50 3.97 -6.58 6.87
CA ALA A 50 2.98 -6.59 5.80
C ALA A 50 3.65 -6.37 4.44
N TRP A 51 3.43 -7.29 3.50
CA TRP A 51 3.85 -7.14 2.11
C TRP A 51 2.82 -6.33 1.36
N CYS A 52 3.21 -5.18 0.82
CA CYS A 52 2.27 -4.24 0.21
C CYS A 52 2.75 -3.75 -1.15
N TYR A 53 1.81 -3.33 -2.01
CA TYR A 53 2.11 -2.58 -3.23
C TYR A 53 1.48 -1.18 -3.17
N ASP A 54 2.03 -0.23 -3.91
CA ASP A 54 1.51 1.15 -3.95
C ASP A 54 0.07 1.19 -4.50
N ASP A 55 -0.83 1.93 -3.84
CA ASP A 55 -2.18 2.21 -4.38
C ASP A 55 -2.11 3.22 -5.53
N ARG A 56 -1.60 2.76 -6.67
CA ARG A 56 -1.44 3.52 -7.90
C ARG A 56 -2.05 2.75 -9.07
N PRO A 57 -2.57 3.45 -10.09
CA PRO A 57 -3.04 2.80 -11.30
C PRO A 57 -1.88 2.20 -12.10
N VAL A 58 -2.17 1.14 -12.86
CA VAL A 58 -1.26 0.60 -13.88
C VAL A 58 -1.01 1.68 -14.93
N THR A 59 0.25 1.94 -15.25
CA THR A 59 0.63 2.89 -16.31
C THR A 59 0.89 2.15 -17.61
N TYR A 60 0.69 2.85 -18.72
CA TYR A 60 0.82 2.30 -20.07
C TYR A 60 1.64 3.24 -20.94
N ARG A 61 2.32 2.66 -21.93
CA ARG A 61 3.03 3.41 -22.97
C ARG A 61 2.72 2.85 -24.35
N ILE A 62 3.04 3.63 -25.37
CA ILE A 62 2.98 3.19 -26.76
C ILE A 62 4.35 2.67 -27.17
N ASN A 63 4.41 1.43 -27.68
CA ASN A 63 5.66 0.85 -28.17
C ASN A 63 5.99 1.35 -29.61
N ARG A 64 7.16 0.98 -30.13
CA ARG A 64 7.58 1.35 -31.51
C ARG A 64 6.62 0.87 -32.60
N ARG A 65 5.79 -0.15 -32.32
CA ARG A 65 4.77 -0.69 -33.24
C ARG A 65 3.43 0.04 -33.14
N GLY A 66 3.34 1.12 -32.37
CA GLY A 66 2.09 1.86 -32.16
C GLY A 66 1.09 1.16 -31.24
N GLN A 67 1.51 0.12 -30.51
CA GLN A 67 0.61 -0.64 -29.63
C GLN A 67 0.71 -0.14 -28.18
N ARG A 68 -0.43 -0.07 -27.49
CA ARG A 68 -0.50 0.17 -26.05
C ARG A 68 0.01 -1.06 -25.30
N VAL A 69 1.06 -0.88 -24.52
CA VAL A 69 1.65 -1.92 -23.67
C VAL A 69 1.68 -1.42 -22.23
N VAL A 70 1.61 -2.35 -21.27
CA VAL A 70 1.83 -2.05 -19.85
C VAL A 70 3.25 -1.52 -19.70
N ASP A 71 3.38 -0.38 -19.02
CA ASP A 71 4.68 0.21 -18.69
C ASP A 71 5.07 -0.16 -17.26
N PHE A 72 4.16 0.06 -16.31
CA PHE A 72 4.35 -0.30 -14.91
C PHE A 72 3.05 -0.78 -14.28
N ASP A 73 3.11 -1.95 -13.64
CA ASP A 73 2.04 -2.47 -12.79
C ASP A 73 2.53 -2.47 -11.32
N PRO A 74 2.00 -1.58 -10.46
CA PRO A 74 2.37 -1.52 -9.06
C PRO A 74 2.22 -2.85 -8.32
N ARG A 75 1.23 -3.68 -8.72
CA ARG A 75 0.95 -4.97 -8.08
C ARG A 75 2.10 -5.97 -8.21
N GLY A 76 2.94 -5.80 -9.23
CA GLY A 76 4.12 -6.63 -9.45
C GLY A 76 5.30 -6.30 -8.54
N ASN A 77 5.26 -5.16 -7.82
CA ASN A 77 6.34 -4.72 -6.95
C ASN A 77 5.86 -4.61 -5.49
N THR A 78 6.05 -5.68 -4.72
CA THR A 78 5.70 -5.71 -3.31
C THR A 78 6.90 -5.34 -2.43
N THR A 79 6.66 -4.50 -1.43
CA THR A 79 7.65 -4.08 -0.44
C THR A 79 7.13 -4.43 0.96
N PRO A 80 7.98 -4.95 1.87
CA PRO A 80 7.59 -5.20 3.24
C PRO A 80 7.61 -3.90 4.06
N TYR A 81 6.60 -3.72 4.89
CA TYR A 81 6.48 -2.64 5.88
C TYR A 81 6.09 -3.20 7.24
N GLN A 82 6.39 -2.48 8.31
CA GLN A 82 5.92 -2.94 9.63
C GLN A 82 4.42 -2.68 9.74
N VAL A 83 3.69 -3.62 10.34
CA VAL A 83 2.24 -3.53 10.54
C VAL A 83 1.89 -2.29 11.35
N ASP A 84 2.77 -1.93 12.29
CA ASP A 84 2.58 -0.81 13.19
C ASP A 84 2.76 0.56 12.46
N GLU A 85 3.47 0.59 11.32
CA GLU A 85 3.60 1.76 10.43
C GLU A 85 2.30 2.15 9.73
N LEU A 86 1.33 1.23 9.69
CA LEU A 86 0.15 1.29 8.85
C LEU A 86 -1.13 1.47 9.65
N SER A 87 -2.08 2.17 9.07
CA SER A 87 -3.47 2.22 9.52
C SER A 87 -4.41 1.86 8.39
N VAL A 88 -5.41 1.02 8.67
CA VAL A 88 -6.43 0.66 7.68
C VAL A 88 -7.27 1.90 7.41
N LEU A 89 -7.35 2.31 6.14
CA LEU A 89 -8.33 3.30 5.73
C LEU A 89 -9.68 2.58 5.70
N GLU A 90 -10.65 3.04 6.51
CA GLU A 90 -12.01 2.50 6.55
C GLU A 90 -12.44 2.12 5.15
N ALA A 91 -12.77 0.83 4.98
CA ALA A 91 -12.98 0.23 3.69
C ALA A 91 -13.94 1.11 2.89
N VAL A 92 -13.40 1.88 1.94
CA VAL A 92 -14.22 2.37 0.84
C VAL A 92 -14.80 1.06 0.29
N PRO A 93 -16.13 0.85 0.35
CA PRO A 93 -16.70 -0.35 -0.20
C PRO A 93 -16.10 -0.48 -1.59
N VAL A 94 -15.70 -1.70 -1.98
CA VAL A 94 -15.20 -2.00 -3.33
C VAL A 94 -16.32 -1.67 -4.32
N SER A 95 -16.60 -0.39 -4.51
CA SER A 95 -17.60 0.13 -5.40
C SER A 95 -16.92 0.01 -6.73
N LYS A 96 -17.14 -1.14 -7.36
CA LYS A 96 -17.10 -1.31 -8.80
C LYS A 96 -16.09 -0.35 -9.45
N ARG A 97 -14.78 -0.55 -9.22
CA ARG A 97 -13.78 -0.11 -10.20
C ARG A 97 -13.96 -1.06 -11.38
N SER A 98 -15.08 -0.88 -12.09
CA SER A 98 -15.35 -1.43 -13.40
C SER A 98 -14.27 -0.85 -14.30
N TRP A 99 -13.31 -1.69 -14.63
CA TRP A 99 -12.37 -1.41 -15.70
C TRP A 99 -13.17 -1.58 -17.00
N ASN A 100 -13.74 -0.47 -17.49
CA ASN A 100 -14.09 -0.31 -18.90
C ASN A 100 -12.82 0.00 -19.69
#